data_AF-A0A520IC27-F1
#
_entry.id   AF-A0A520IC27-F1
#
_cell.length_a   1.000
_cell.length_b   1.000
_cell.length_c   1.000
_cell.angle_alpha   90.00
_cell.angle_beta   90.00
_cell.angle_gamma   90.00
#
_symmetry.space_group_name_H-M   'P 1'
#
loop_
_entity.id
_entity.type
_entity.pdbx_description
1 polymer ?
#
loop_
_entity_poly.entity_id
_entity_poly.type
_entity_poly.pdbx_seq_one_letter_code
_entity_poly.pdbx_strand_id
1 'polypeptide(L)'
;ATAADRESLRRALAILALPQNLTKAGRLGWRTVDTIWRAAGDVATDYNHYTKRTILLGVYAATVTVFLDDDSEGFAETRAFLSRRIDGIMRFETAKSGFLKRTEHGFSLSRFVGRLRYPVA
;
A
#
# COMPACT_ATOMS: atom_id res chain seq x y z
N ALA A 1 -0.63 -18.69 16.12
CA ALA A 1 0.73 -18.26 16.48
C ALA A 1 0.83 -18.35 17.98
N THR A 2 1.82 -19.08 18.50
CA THR A 2 2.10 -19.13 19.93
C THR A 2 2.80 -17.84 20.38
N ALA A 3 2.84 -17.56 21.69
CA ALA A 3 3.58 -16.42 22.22
C ALA A 3 5.07 -16.45 21.86
N ALA A 4 5.67 -17.65 21.80
CA ALA A 4 7.05 -17.86 21.37
C ALA A 4 7.28 -17.43 19.91
N ASP A 5 6.34 -17.74 19.01
CA ASP A 5 6.42 -17.34 17.60
C ASP A 5 6.43 -15.81 17.45
N ARG A 6 5.66 -15.09 18.28
CA ARG A 6 5.60 -13.62 18.25
C ARG A 6 6.90 -12.98 18.71
N GLU A 7 7.51 -13.49 19.77
CA GLU A 7 8.79 -12.95 20.26
C GLU A 7 9.94 -13.23 19.29
N SER A 8 9.98 -14.42 18.68
CA SER A 8 10.92 -14.71 17.59
C SER A 8 10.73 -13.77 16.40
N LEU A 9 9.48 -13.48 16.01
CA LEU A 9 9.17 -12.54 14.95
C LEU A 9 9.61 -11.11 15.29
N ARG A 10 9.35 -10.65 16.53
CA ARG A 10 9.78 -9.32 17.01
C ARG A 10 11.29 -9.16 16.90
N ARG A 11 12.06 -10.16 17.35
CA ARG A 11 13.53 -10.16 17.26
C ARG A 11 14.01 -10.19 15.82
N ALA A 12 13.39 -11.01 14.96
CA ALA A 12 13.74 -11.07 13.55
C ALA A 12 13.52 -9.70 12.86
N LEU A 13 12.41 -9.03 13.16
CA LEU A 13 12.13 -7.69 12.63
C LEU A 13 13.11 -6.64 13.15
N ALA A 14 13.50 -6.70 14.43
CA ALA A 14 14.53 -5.82 14.99
C ALA A 14 15.88 -5.99 14.27
N ILE A 15 16.27 -7.23 13.96
CA ILE A 15 17.49 -7.52 13.17
C ILE A 15 17.34 -6.99 11.75
N LEU A 16 16.20 -7.20 11.10
CA LEU A 16 15.95 -6.75 9.73
C LEU A 16 15.90 -5.23 9.59
N ALA A 17 15.55 -4.50 10.66
CA ALA A 17 15.55 -3.04 10.70
C ALA A 17 16.95 -2.42 10.70
N LEU A 18 18.00 -3.20 11.00
CA LEU A 18 19.38 -2.70 10.98
C LEU A 18 19.78 -2.29 9.55
N PRO A 19 20.54 -1.18 9.36
CA PRO A 19 20.89 -0.64 8.05
C PRO A 19 21.50 -1.67 7.08
N GLN A 20 22.39 -2.52 7.57
CA GLN A 20 23.04 -3.58 6.79
C GLN A 20 22.07 -4.66 6.26
N ASN A 21 20.89 -4.77 6.89
CA ASN A 21 19.88 -5.75 6.54
C ASN A 21 18.76 -5.16 5.67
N LEU A 22 18.71 -3.85 5.43
CA LEU A 22 17.59 -3.19 4.72
C LEU A 22 17.34 -3.79 3.33
N THR A 23 18.39 -4.08 2.56
CA THR A 23 18.25 -4.71 1.24
C THR A 23 17.62 -6.11 1.35
N LYS A 24 18.01 -6.89 2.37
CA LYS A 24 17.45 -8.22 2.63
C LYS A 24 16.00 -8.11 3.11
N ALA A 25 15.72 -7.19 4.03
CA ALA A 25 14.38 -6.91 4.54
C ALA A 25 13.44 -6.50 3.41
N GLY A 26 13.87 -5.59 2.53
CA GLY A 26 13.10 -5.17 1.36
C GLY A 26 12.80 -6.32 0.40
N ARG A 27 13.78 -7.18 0.09
CA ARG A 27 13.56 -8.38 -0.75
C ARG A 27 12.58 -9.36 -0.13
N LEU A 28 12.67 -9.59 1.18
CA LEU A 28 11.74 -10.47 1.90
C LEU A 28 10.32 -9.88 1.88
N GLY A 29 10.17 -8.61 2.24
CA GLY A 29 8.90 -7.90 2.19
C GLY A 29 8.26 -7.93 0.81
N TRP A 30 9.04 -7.66 -0.24
CA TRP A 30 8.56 -7.70 -1.62
C TRP A 30 8.07 -9.09 -2.03
N ARG A 31 8.82 -10.15 -1.70
CA ARG A 31 8.40 -11.53 -1.98
C ARG A 31 7.12 -11.91 -1.25
N THR A 32 6.97 -11.46 0.00
CA THR A 32 5.75 -11.70 0.78
C THR A 32 4.53 -11.09 0.10
N VAL A 33 4.59 -9.81 -0.26
CA VAL A 33 3.43 -9.13 -0.88
C VAL A 33 3.16 -9.62 -2.30
N ASP A 34 4.21 -9.97 -3.05
CA ASP A 34 4.04 -10.59 -4.35
C ASP A 34 3.36 -11.96 -4.24
N THR A 35 3.72 -12.77 -3.24
CA THR A 35 3.06 -14.05 -2.97
C THR A 35 1.60 -13.86 -2.60
N ILE A 36 1.27 -12.88 -1.74
CA ILE A 36 -0.12 -12.56 -1.37
C ILE A 36 -0.92 -12.15 -2.60
N TRP A 37 -0.39 -11.26 -3.44
CA TRP A 37 -1.09 -10.80 -4.65
C TRP A 37 -1.27 -11.91 -5.68
N ARG A 38 -0.27 -12.78 -5.87
CA ARG A 38 -0.40 -13.96 -6.73
C ARG A 38 -1.45 -14.94 -6.21
N ALA A 39 -1.49 -15.17 -4.89
CA ALA A 39 -2.52 -15.99 -4.26
C ALA A 39 -3.93 -15.38 -4.40
N ALA A 40 -4.02 -14.05 -4.45
CA ALA A 40 -5.26 -13.31 -4.73
C ALA A 40 -5.62 -13.24 -6.24
N GLY A 41 -4.83 -13.85 -7.13
CA GLY A 41 -5.09 -13.91 -8.57
C GLY A 41 -4.63 -12.68 -9.37
N ASP A 42 -3.79 -11.80 -8.82
CA ASP A 42 -3.25 -10.66 -9.55
C ASP A 42 -2.23 -11.11 -10.62
N VAL A 43 -2.55 -10.82 -11.88
CA VAL A 43 -1.69 -11.08 -13.06
C VAL A 43 -1.09 -9.79 -13.64
N ALA A 44 -1.18 -8.66 -12.92
CA ALA A 44 -0.69 -7.37 -13.39
C ALA A 44 0.84 -7.40 -13.59
N THR A 45 1.28 -6.97 -14.78
CA THR A 45 2.70 -6.84 -15.17
C THR A 45 3.12 -5.40 -15.47
N ASP A 46 2.18 -4.47 -15.41
CA ASP A 46 2.34 -3.05 -15.74
C ASP A 46 2.57 -2.19 -14.48
N TYR A 47 2.38 -0.88 -14.57
CA TYR A 47 2.52 0.05 -13.44
C TYR A 47 1.70 -0.39 -12.20
N ASN A 48 0.54 -1.01 -12.40
CA ASN A 48 -0.28 -1.50 -11.28
C ASN A 48 0.43 -2.60 -10.48
N HIS A 49 1.34 -3.36 -11.10
CA HIS A 49 2.15 -4.37 -10.41
C HIS A 49 2.89 -3.76 -9.22
N TYR A 50 3.58 -2.63 -9.46
CA TYR A 50 4.43 -1.97 -8.46
C TYR A 50 3.59 -1.19 -7.44
N THR A 51 2.57 -0.46 -7.89
CA THR A 51 1.72 0.33 -7.00
C THR A 51 0.97 -0.56 -6.01
N LYS A 52 0.32 -1.64 -6.47
CA LYS A 52 -0.41 -2.57 -5.60
C LYS A 52 0.49 -3.23 -4.56
N ARG A 53 1.69 -3.67 -4.97
CA ARG A 53 2.66 -4.32 -4.07
C ARG A 53 3.25 -3.36 -3.06
N THR A 54 3.60 -2.14 -3.48
CA THR A 54 4.10 -1.09 -2.58
C THR A 54 3.06 -0.73 -1.52
N ILE A 55 1.80 -0.51 -1.91
CA ILE A 55 0.70 -0.22 -0.98
C ILE A 55 0.50 -1.40 -0.01
N LEU A 56 0.44 -2.63 -0.53
CA LEU A 56 0.28 -3.82 0.31
C LEU A 56 1.46 -4.01 1.26
N LEU A 57 2.69 -3.67 0.86
CA LEU A 57 3.87 -3.76 1.71
C LEU A 57 3.77 -2.83 2.91
N GLY A 58 3.29 -1.60 2.70
CA GLY A 58 3.01 -0.66 3.79
C GLY A 58 1.94 -1.18 4.75
N VAL A 59 0.82 -1.70 4.22
CA VAL A 59 -0.25 -2.27 5.05
C VAL A 59 0.22 -3.50 5.82
N TYR A 60 0.95 -4.40 5.16
CA TYR A 60 1.48 -5.61 5.78
C TYR A 60 2.43 -5.26 6.92
N ALA A 61 3.40 -4.37 6.69
CA ALA A 61 4.35 -3.95 7.71
C ALA A 61 3.65 -3.34 8.92
N ALA A 62 2.71 -2.42 8.69
CA ALA A 62 1.95 -1.79 9.78
C ALA A 62 1.08 -2.80 10.55
N THR A 63 0.44 -3.74 9.84
CA THR A 63 -0.42 -4.77 10.46
C THR A 63 0.41 -5.75 11.28
N VAL A 64 1.60 -6.14 10.82
CA VAL A 64 2.52 -6.99 11.59
C VAL A 64 2.95 -6.30 12.88
N THR A 65 3.23 -4.99 12.87
CA THR A 65 3.56 -4.27 14.10
C THR A 65 2.41 -4.31 15.12
N VAL A 66 1.17 -4.09 14.68
CA VAL A 66 -0.01 -4.20 15.57
C VAL A 66 -0.17 -5.65 16.08
N PHE A 67 0.01 -6.62 15.21
CA PHE A 67 -0.09 -8.05 15.55
C PHE A 67 0.89 -8.51 16.63
N LEU A 68 2.08 -7.91 16.69
CA LEU A 68 3.07 -8.27 17.70
C LEU A 68 2.62 -7.96 19.13
N ASP A 69 1.81 -6.92 19.30
CA ASP A 69 1.38 -6.41 20.60
C ASP A 69 -0.11 -6.70 20.90
N ASP A 70 -0.81 -7.40 20.00
CA ASP A 70 -2.22 -7.73 20.13
C ASP A 70 -2.44 -9.02 20.94
N ASP A 71 -2.89 -8.87 22.18
CA ASP A 71 -3.29 -9.96 23.08
C ASP A 71 -4.81 -10.20 23.12
N SER A 72 -5.58 -9.55 22.26
CA SER A 72 -7.03 -9.77 22.16
C SER A 72 -7.36 -11.16 21.62
N GLU A 73 -8.52 -11.69 22.03
CA GLU A 73 -8.98 -13.00 21.59
C GLU A 73 -9.06 -13.07 20.05
N GLY A 74 -8.39 -14.06 19.46
CA GLY A 74 -8.38 -14.25 18.01
C GLY A 74 -7.73 -13.12 17.20
N PHE A 75 -6.96 -12.24 17.84
CA PHE A 75 -6.34 -11.05 17.25
C PHE A 75 -7.38 -10.06 16.68
N ALA A 76 -8.46 -9.84 17.44
CA ALA A 76 -9.56 -8.97 17.06
C ALA A 76 -9.09 -7.54 16.74
N GLU A 77 -8.15 -6.99 17.52
CA GLU A 77 -7.62 -5.65 17.29
C GLU A 77 -6.82 -5.56 15.98
N THR A 78 -5.97 -6.55 15.70
CA THR A 78 -5.21 -6.66 14.45
C THR A 78 -6.16 -6.74 13.25
N ARG A 79 -7.21 -7.56 13.34
CA ARG A 79 -8.23 -7.70 12.28
C ARG A 79 -8.97 -6.39 12.05
N ALA A 80 -9.35 -5.71 13.13
CA ALA A 80 -10.01 -4.41 13.05
C ALA A 80 -9.09 -3.34 12.44
N PHE A 81 -7.80 -3.34 12.82
CA PHE A 81 -6.80 -2.45 12.22
C PHE A 81 -6.64 -2.71 10.72
N LEU A 82 -6.49 -3.97 10.33
CA LEU A 82 -6.36 -4.36 8.93
C LEU A 82 -7.59 -3.93 8.11
N SER A 83 -8.80 -4.15 8.63
CA SER A 83 -10.04 -3.69 8.00
C SER A 83 -10.02 -2.20 7.72
N ARG A 84 -9.68 -1.37 8.72
CA ARG A 84 -9.59 0.09 8.56
C ARG A 84 -8.56 0.51 7.50
N ARG A 85 -7.45 -0.22 7.37
CA ARG A 85 -6.41 0.07 6.37
C ARG A 85 -6.88 -0.28 4.96
N ILE A 86 -7.56 -1.40 4.79
CA ILE A 86 -8.17 -1.80 3.52
C ILE A 86 -9.25 -0.79 3.11
N ASP A 87 -10.13 -0.40 4.04
CA ASP A 87 -11.15 0.62 3.79
C ASP A 87 -10.52 1.96 3.38
N GLY A 88 -9.40 2.33 4.02
CA GLY A 88 -8.62 3.52 3.66
C GLY A 88 -8.10 3.48 2.22
N ILE A 89 -7.60 2.32 1.76
CA ILE A 89 -7.15 2.13 0.38
C ILE A 89 -8.33 2.29 -0.59
N MET A 90 -9.46 1.66 -0.30
CA MET A 90 -10.65 1.75 -1.16
C MET A 90 -11.16 3.19 -1.30
N ARG A 91 -11.15 3.95 -0.20
CA ARG A 91 -11.49 5.38 -0.21
C ARG A 91 -10.49 6.19 -1.04
N PHE A 92 -9.19 5.92 -0.90
CA PHE A 92 -8.15 6.59 -1.66
C PHE A 92 -8.28 6.34 -3.16
N GLU A 93 -8.45 5.08 -3.59
CA GLU A 93 -8.62 4.73 -5.00
C GLU A 93 -9.91 5.35 -5.59
N THR A 94 -10.98 5.40 -4.80
CA THR A 94 -12.23 6.09 -5.18
C THR A 94 -12.00 7.59 -5.36
N ALA A 95 -11.33 8.25 -4.41
CA ALA A 95 -11.03 9.68 -4.49
C ALA A 95 -10.10 10.01 -5.66
N LYS A 96 -9.05 9.19 -5.87
CA LYS A 96 -8.09 9.32 -6.97
C LYS A 96 -8.78 9.20 -8.33
N SER A 97 -9.60 8.17 -8.52
CA SER A 97 -10.35 8.00 -9.77
C SER A 97 -11.33 9.15 -10.02
N GLY A 98 -12.00 9.66 -8.97
CA GLY A 98 -12.85 10.85 -9.07
C GLY A 98 -12.09 12.11 -9.45
N PHE A 99 -10.90 12.34 -8.88
CA PHE A 99 -10.04 13.47 -9.22
C PHE A 99 -9.56 13.42 -10.67
N LEU A 100 -9.06 12.26 -11.12
CA LEU A 100 -8.59 12.09 -12.51
C LEU A 100 -9.71 12.36 -13.53
N LYS A 101 -10.91 11.81 -13.30
CA LYS A 101 -12.09 12.08 -14.16
C LYS A 101 -12.45 13.58 -14.20
N ARG A 102 -12.33 14.29 -13.07
CA ARG A 102 -12.60 15.73 -13.01
C ARG A 102 -11.55 16.53 -13.79
N THR A 103 -10.29 16.10 -13.78
CA THR A 103 -9.23 16.76 -14.56
C THR A 103 -9.37 16.53 -16.07
N GLU A 104 -9.90 15.38 -16.50
CA GLU A 104 -10.22 15.12 -17.92
C GLU A 104 -11.33 16.03 -18.47
N HIS A 105 -12.26 16.44 -17.61
CA HIS A 105 -13.31 17.42 -17.95
C HIS A 105 -13.00 18.86 -17.51
N GLY A 106 -11.78 19.13 -17.03
CA GLY A 106 -11.36 20.41 -16.43
C GLY A 106 -10.77 21.42 -17.43
N PHE A 107 -10.63 22.67 -16.97
CA PHE A 107 -10.07 23.82 -17.72
C PHE A 107 -8.77 23.44 -18.44
N SER A 108 -8.83 23.37 -19.77
CA SER A 108 -7.64 23.20 -20.61
C SER A 108 -6.82 24.50 -20.58
N LEU A 109 -5.76 24.51 -19.78
CA LEU A 109 -4.75 25.59 -19.75
C LEU A 109 -4.15 25.83 -21.15
N SER A 110 -4.00 24.77 -21.95
CA SER A 110 -3.57 24.87 -23.34
C SER A 110 -4.57 25.62 -24.23
N ARG A 111 -5.89 25.41 -24.08
CA ARG A 111 -6.92 26.21 -24.78
C ARG A 111 -7.02 27.64 -24.24
N PHE A 112 -6.78 27.86 -22.95
CA PHE A 112 -6.81 29.20 -22.35
C PHE A 112 -5.62 30.05 -22.82
N VAL A 113 -4.41 29.52 -22.77
CA VAL A 113 -3.19 30.18 -23.30
C VAL A 113 -3.25 30.29 -24.82
N GLY A 114 -3.80 29.29 -25.51
CA GLY A 114 -4.05 29.34 -26.95
C GLY A 114 -4.95 30.52 -27.36
N ARG A 115 -6.02 30.79 -26.61
CA ARG A 115 -6.89 31.97 -26.82
C ARG A 115 -6.19 33.30 -26.52
N LEU A 116 -5.23 33.33 -25.62
CA LEU A 116 -4.41 34.52 -25.37
C LEU A 116 -3.38 34.76 -26.48
N ARG A 117 -2.89 33.69 -27.13
CA ARG A 117 -1.89 33.78 -28.21
C ARG A 117 -2.52 34.01 -29.59
N TYR A 118 -3.73 33.53 -29.82
CA TYR A 118 -4.50 33.75 -31.05
C TYR A 118 -5.89 34.29 -30.70
N PRO A 119 -6.06 35.62 -30.60
CA PRO A 119 -7.38 36.19 -30.49
C PRO A 119 -8.12 35.93 -31.81
N VAL A 120 -9.23 35.20 -31.73
CA VAL A 120 -10.22 35.11 -32.81
C VAL A 120 -10.86 36.48 -32.95
N ALA A 121 -10.73 37.08 -34.14
CA ALA A 121 -11.33 38.36 -34.51
C ALA A 121 -12.87 38.28 -34.53
#